data_AF-A0A0D0P204-F1
#
_entry.id   AF-A0A0D0P204-F1
#
_cell.length_a   1.000
_cell.length_b   1.000
_cell.length_c   1.000
_cell.angle_alpha   90.00
_cell.angle_beta   90.00
_cell.angle_gamma   90.00
#
_symmetry.space_group_name_H-M   'P 1'
#
loop_
_entity.id
_entity.type
_entity.pdbx_description
1 polymer ?
#
loop_
_entity_poly.entity_id
_entity_poly.type
_entity_poly.pdbx_seq_one_letter_code
_entity_poly.pdbx_strand_id
1 'polypeptide(L)'
;MRGIKRVLAVTALAAPLVVGCAGLASAHEGPEAHFDKGQFVANEEGAGEANVFSEVDECGVEHGAGWVFAGDEGVVGSHNEAGAHF
;
A
#
# COMPACT_ATOMS: atom_id res chain seq x y z
N MET A 1 -20.88 46.67 1.34
CA MET A 1 -20.01 46.04 2.37
C MET A 1 -20.66 44.92 3.19
N ARG A 2 -21.99 44.92 3.41
CA ARG A 2 -22.66 43.89 4.24
C ARG A 2 -22.69 42.48 3.62
N GLY A 3 -22.74 42.39 2.29
CA GLY A 3 -22.72 41.09 1.56
C GLY A 3 -21.36 40.38 1.59
N ILE A 4 -20.27 41.12 1.39
CA ILE A 4 -18.89 40.59 1.41
C ILE A 4 -18.57 39.96 2.77
N LYS A 5 -18.99 40.60 3.87
CA LYS A 5 -18.80 40.07 5.23
C LYS A 5 -19.57 38.77 5.48
N ARG A 6 -20.73 38.58 4.85
CA ARG A 6 -21.52 37.34 4.99
C ARG A 6 -20.92 36.17 4.22
N VAL A 7 -20.39 36.41 3.02
CA VAL A 7 -19.73 35.37 2.22
C VAL A 7 -18.47 34.86 2.94
N LEU A 8 -17.64 35.76 3.46
CA LEU A 8 -16.44 35.41 4.25
C LEU A 8 -16.75 34.59 5.50
N ALA A 9 -17.83 34.93 6.22
CA ALA A 9 -18.25 34.20 7.41
C ALA A 9 -18.73 32.77 7.07
N VAL A 10 -19.44 32.59 5.96
CA VAL A 10 -19.92 31.27 5.51
C VAL A 10 -18.76 30.40 5.02
N THR A 11 -17.80 30.96 4.28
CA THR A 11 -16.62 30.21 3.83
C THR A 11 -15.69 29.83 4.98
N ALA A 12 -15.53 30.71 5.98
CA ALA A 12 -14.75 30.40 7.18
C ALA A 12 -15.37 29.27 8.02
N LEU A 13 -16.71 29.16 8.04
CA LEU A 13 -17.40 28.08 8.75
C LEU A 13 -17.40 26.76 7.96
N ALA A 14 -17.41 26.84 6.62
CA ALA A 14 -17.44 25.67 5.75
C ALA A 14 -16.04 25.07 5.50
N ALA A 15 -14.97 25.86 5.57
CA ALA A 15 -13.61 25.37 5.32
C ALA A 15 -13.18 24.22 6.26
N PRO A 16 -13.42 24.29 7.59
CA PRO A 16 -13.10 23.17 8.49
C PRO A 16 -13.93 21.91 8.22
N LEU A 17 -15.19 22.08 7.78
CA LEU A 17 -16.07 20.97 7.40
C LEU A 17 -15.57 20.28 6.13
N VAL A 18 -15.20 21.06 5.11
CA VAL A 18 -14.68 20.51 3.84
C VAL A 18 -13.31 19.85 4.04
N VAL A 19 -12.42 20.47 4.81
CA VAL A 19 -11.10 19.90 5.15
C VAL A 19 -11.23 18.68 6.06
N GLY A 20 -12.14 18.71 7.03
CA GLY A 20 -12.43 17.57 7.91
C GLY A 20 -13.06 16.39 7.16
N CYS A 21 -13.98 16.64 6.23
CA CYS A 21 -14.57 15.59 5.39
C CYS A 21 -13.56 15.01 4.37
N ALA A 22 -12.65 15.83 3.83
CA ALA A 22 -11.57 15.35 2.97
C ALA A 22 -10.55 14.49 3.75
N GLY A 23 -10.23 14.87 4.99
CA GLY A 23 -9.36 14.08 5.88
C GLY A 23 -10.00 12.76 6.33
N LEU A 24 -11.33 12.72 6.50
CA LEU A 24 -12.07 11.48 6.76
C LEU A 24 -12.17 10.58 5.52
N ALA A 25 -12.27 11.17 4.32
CA ALA A 25 -12.25 10.43 3.07
C ALA A 25 -10.84 9.86 2.74
N SER A 26 -9.76 10.54 3.13
CA SER A 26 -8.39 10.01 3.01
C SER A 26 -8.03 9.00 4.10
N ALA A 27 -8.82 8.91 5.18
CA ALA A 27 -8.70 7.89 6.22
C ALA A 27 -9.69 6.72 5.98
N HIS A 28 -10.33 6.68 4.80
CA HIS A 28 -11.24 5.59 4.42
C HIS A 28 -10.50 4.28 4.18
N GLU A 29 -9.21 4.35 3.86
CA GLU A 29 -8.30 3.22 3.91
C GLU A 29 -7.70 3.25 5.32
N GLY A 30 -7.98 2.23 6.12
CA GLY A 30 -7.48 2.12 7.48
C GLY A 30 -5.95 2.17 7.55
N PRO A 31 -5.35 2.16 8.76
CA PRO A 31 -3.90 2.11 8.88
C PRO A 31 -3.36 0.80 8.27
N GLU A 32 -2.86 0.90 7.04
CA GLU A 32 -2.12 -0.15 6.36
C GLU A 32 -0.64 -0.06 6.77
N ALA A 33 -0.06 -1.18 7.16
CA ALA A 33 1.36 -1.29 7.41
C ALA A 33 1.95 -2.38 6.51
N HIS A 34 2.67 -1.95 5.47
CA HIS A 34 3.35 -2.85 4.55
C HIS A 34 4.88 -2.72 4.64
N PHE A 35 5.55 -3.83 4.42
CA PHE A 35 6.98 -3.94 4.22
C PHE A 35 7.21 -4.80 2.98
N ASP A 36 8.03 -4.32 2.06
CA ASP A 36 8.44 -5.06 0.88
C ASP A 36 9.94 -4.85 0.66
N LYS A 37 10.66 -5.95 0.44
CA LYS A 37 12.04 -5.95 0.03
C LYS A 37 12.27 -7.02 -1.03
N GLY A 38 12.43 -6.55 -2.26
CA GLY A 38 12.82 -7.38 -3.40
C GLY A 38 14.29 -7.20 -3.82
N GLN A 39 14.79 -8.22 -4.53
CA GLN A 39 15.96 -8.14 -5.39
C GLN A 39 15.69 -8.90 -6.68
N PHE A 40 16.27 -8.45 -7.78
CA PHE A 40 16.15 -9.11 -9.08
C PHE A 40 17.50 -9.20 -9.77
N VAL A 41 17.64 -10.21 -10.62
CA VAL A 41 18.79 -10.40 -11.51
C VAL A 41 18.28 -10.78 -12.89
N ALA A 42 18.93 -10.26 -13.93
CA ALA A 42 18.72 -10.66 -15.31
C ALA A 42 20.06 -10.56 -16.04
N ASN A 43 20.60 -11.69 -16.47
CA ASN A 43 21.89 -11.79 -17.17
C ASN A 43 21.88 -12.99 -18.13
N GLU A 44 23.07 -13.34 -18.64
CA GLU A 44 23.24 -14.47 -19.57
C GLU A 44 22.94 -15.83 -18.94
N GLU A 45 23.00 -15.95 -17.62
CA GLU A 45 22.74 -17.19 -16.87
C GLU A 45 21.24 -17.37 -16.56
N GLY A 46 20.44 -16.31 -16.68
CA GLY A 46 18.99 -16.37 -16.48
C GLY A 46 18.38 -15.09 -15.89
N ALA A 47 17.14 -15.21 -15.45
CA ALA A 47 16.40 -14.15 -14.78
C ALA A 47 15.72 -14.68 -13.51
N GLY A 48 15.75 -13.89 -12.45
CA GLY A 48 15.12 -14.28 -11.20
C GLY A 48 14.84 -13.11 -10.27
N GLU A 49 14.01 -13.41 -9.29
CA GLU A 49 13.58 -12.50 -8.25
C GLU A 49 13.59 -13.24 -6.92
N ALA A 50 13.94 -12.53 -5.85
CA ALA A 50 13.66 -12.96 -4.49
C ALA A 50 13.00 -11.80 -3.74
N ASN A 51 11.92 -12.09 -3.02
CA ASN A 51 11.10 -11.12 -2.34
C ASN A 51 10.82 -11.58 -0.90
N VAL A 52 10.76 -10.62 0.02
CA VAL A 52 10.14 -10.80 1.32
C VAL A 52 9.17 -9.64 1.54
N PHE A 53 7.95 -9.96 1.94
CA PHE A 53 6.92 -8.97 2.20
C PHE A 53 6.19 -9.26 3.51
N SER A 54 5.56 -8.22 4.05
CA SER A 54 4.63 -8.31 5.17
C SER A 54 3.59 -7.23 5.00
N GLU A 55 2.33 -7.59 5.20
CA GLU A 55 1.23 -6.64 5.16
C GLU A 55 0.29 -6.85 6.35
N VAL A 56 -0.25 -5.73 6.82
CA VAL A 56 -1.30 -5.69 7.81
C VAL A 56 -2.37 -4.76 7.27
N ASP A 57 -3.56 -5.30 7.05
CA ASP A 57 -4.70 -4.59 6.53
C ASP A 57 -5.97 -4.93 7.33
N GLU A 58 -7.14 -4.54 6.79
CA GLU A 58 -8.43 -4.86 7.39
C GLU A 58 -8.88 -6.31 7.18
N CYS A 59 -8.14 -7.10 6.41
CA CYS A 59 -8.40 -8.50 6.07
C CYS A 59 -7.51 -9.48 6.84
N GLY A 60 -6.37 -9.04 7.38
CA GLY A 60 -5.48 -9.91 8.12
C GLY A 60 -4.06 -9.38 8.34
N VAL A 61 -3.20 -10.32 8.71
CA VAL A 61 -1.75 -10.17 8.71
C VAL A 61 -1.19 -11.23 7.78
N GLU A 62 -0.37 -10.83 6.82
CA GLU A 62 0.31 -11.73 5.90
C GLU A 62 1.83 -11.51 5.97
N HIS A 63 2.57 -12.62 5.87
CA HIS A 63 4.01 -12.62 5.72
C HIS A 63 4.39 -13.66 4.66
N GLY A 64 5.08 -13.20 3.62
CA GLY A 64 5.53 -14.05 2.53
C GLY A 64 7.00 -13.88 2.23
N ALA A 65 7.62 -14.98 1.82
CA ALA A 65 9.00 -15.02 1.38
C ALA A 65 9.10 -16.00 0.21
N GLY A 66 9.63 -15.52 -0.90
CA GLY A 66 9.70 -16.32 -2.11
C GLY A 66 10.88 -15.97 -2.99
N TRP A 67 11.20 -16.91 -3.88
CA TRP A 67 12.10 -16.65 -4.99
C TRP A 67 11.71 -17.51 -6.18
N VAL A 68 12.04 -17.00 -7.36
CA VAL A 68 11.90 -17.70 -8.63
C VAL A 68 13.13 -17.40 -9.48
N PHE A 69 13.59 -18.40 -10.22
CA PHE A 69 14.67 -18.27 -11.18
C PHE A 69 14.33 -19.07 -12.44
N ALA A 70 14.51 -18.45 -13.60
CA ALA A 70 14.39 -19.05 -14.91
C ALA A 70 15.77 -19.07 -15.57
N GLY A 71 16.26 -20.27 -15.90
CA GLY A 71 17.53 -20.49 -16.60
C GLY A 71 17.41 -21.62 -17.63
N ASP A 72 18.55 -22.11 -18.11
CA ASP A 72 18.60 -23.12 -19.18
C ASP A 72 18.00 -24.48 -18.79
N GLU A 73 17.96 -24.79 -17.50
CA GLU A 73 17.37 -26.01 -16.95
C GLU A 73 15.86 -25.87 -16.66
N GLY A 74 15.28 -24.71 -16.97
CA GLY A 74 13.87 -24.40 -16.75
C GLY A 74 13.64 -23.41 -15.61
N VAL A 75 12.48 -23.52 -14.97
CA VAL A 75 12.06 -22.61 -13.90
C VAL A 75 12.06 -23.34 -12.57
N VAL A 76 12.75 -22.77 -11.59
CA VAL A 76 12.80 -23.25 -10.20
C VAL A 76 12.45 -22.13 -9.24
N GLY A 77 11.88 -22.48 -8.10
CA GLY A 77 11.51 -21.49 -7.10
C GLY A 77 11.00 -22.15 -5.83
N SER A 78 10.82 -21.31 -4.82
CA SER A 78 10.19 -21.68 -3.55
C SER A 78 9.39 -20.49 -3.05
N HIS A 79 8.25 -20.77 -2.47
CA HIS A 79 7.42 -19.78 -1.80
C HIS A 79 7.01 -20.32 -0.44
N ASN A 80 7.06 -19.47 0.57
CA ASN A 80 6.51 -19.76 1.88
C ASN A 80 5.70 -18.56 2.33
N GLU A 81 4.47 -18.83 2.74
CA GLU A 81 3.50 -17.83 3.14
C GLU A 81 2.85 -18.27 4.44
N ALA A 82 2.69 -17.32 5.34
CA ALA A 82 1.99 -17.53 6.58
C ALA A 82 1.20 -16.26 6.92
N GLY A 83 -0.03 -16.45 7.36
CA GLY A 83 -0.88 -15.34 7.73
C GLY A 83 -2.07 -15.79 8.56
N ALA A 84 -2.80 -14.80 9.04
CA ALA A 84 -4.10 -14.97 9.67
C ALA A 84 -5.09 -14.05 8.98
N HIS A 85 -6.15 -14.63 8.41
CA HIS A 85 -7.22 -13.93 7.71
C HIS A 85 -8.58 -14.14 8.40
N PHE A 86 -9.48 -13.17 8.22
CA PHE A 86 -10.85 -13.19 8.72
C PHE A 86 -11.85 -13.74 7.70
#